data_AF-A0A161T0C0-F1
#
_entry.id   AF-A0A161T0C0-F1
#
_cell.length_a   1.000
_cell.length_b   1.000
_cell.length_c   1.000
_cell.angle_alpha   90.00
_cell.angle_beta   90.00
_cell.angle_gamma   90.00
#
_symmetry.space_group_name_H-M   'P 1'
#
loop_
_entity.id
_entity.type
_entity.pdbx_description
1 polymer ?
#
loop_
_entity_poly.entity_id
_entity_poly.type
_entity_poly.pdbx_seq_one_letter_code
_entity_poly.pdbx_strand_id
1 'polypeptide(L)'
;MTDTTPTVLFICQHNAGRSQLGAALLEHLAGDRFTATSAGLSPAGEVNPAVAATVAELGMDITDRVPRAVTSEDLDTADVVVLMKPGLDLPS
;
A
#
# COMPACT_ATOMS: atom_id res chain seq x y z
N MET A 1 2.53 21.97 17.46
CA MET A 1 2.49 20.57 17.02
C MET A 1 2.92 20.56 15.58
N THR A 2 4.00 19.88 15.24
CA THR A 2 4.28 19.57 13.83
C THR A 2 3.17 18.64 13.40
N ASP A 3 2.23 19.15 12.61
CA ASP A 3 1.07 18.41 12.14
C ASP A 3 1.57 17.42 11.08
N THR A 4 2.00 16.23 11.52
CA THR A 4 2.48 15.18 10.63
C THR A 4 1.29 14.58 9.90
N THR A 5 1.35 14.61 8.56
CA THR A 5 0.35 13.94 7.71
C THR A 5 0.24 12.46 8.11
N PRO A 6 -0.96 11.96 8.51
CA PRO A 6 -1.10 10.60 8.98
C PRO A 6 -0.77 9.57 7.91
N THR A 7 -0.13 8.47 8.29
CA THR A 7 0.28 7.39 7.40
C THR A 7 -0.70 6.22 7.42
N VAL A 8 -1.12 5.77 6.23
CA VAL A 8 -2.00 4.61 6.03
C VAL A 8 -1.24 3.50 5.31
N LEU A 9 -1.12 2.34 5.95
CA LEU A 9 -0.46 1.16 5.42
C LEU A 9 -1.47 0.13 4.91
N PHE A 10 -1.45 -0.15 3.61
CA PHE A 10 -2.24 -1.21 2.99
C PHE A 10 -1.43 -2.51 2.89
N ILE A 11 -1.99 -3.63 3.40
CA ILE A 11 -1.30 -4.93 3.40
C ILE A 11 -2.13 -5.97 2.66
N CYS A 12 -1.50 -6.70 1.76
CA CYS A 12 -2.07 -7.90 1.15
C CYS A 12 -1.03 -9.03 1.06
N GLN A 13 -1.36 -10.16 0.44
CA GLN A 13 -0.42 -11.28 0.35
C GLN A 13 0.88 -10.91 -0.39
N HIS A 14 0.79 -10.36 -1.60
CA HIS A 14 1.95 -10.27 -2.51
C HIS A 14 2.49 -8.85 -2.75
N ASN A 15 1.89 -7.84 -2.15
CA ASN A 15 2.18 -6.42 -2.44
C ASN A 15 2.18 -6.03 -3.94
N ALA A 16 1.45 -6.78 -4.77
CA ALA A 16 1.40 -6.58 -6.22
C ALA A 16 0.01 -6.24 -6.73
N GLY A 17 -1.03 -6.34 -5.88
CA GLY A 17 -2.42 -6.22 -6.30
C GLY A 17 -3.21 -5.26 -5.42
N ARG A 18 -4.07 -5.84 -4.56
CA ARG A 18 -5.00 -5.10 -3.69
C ARG A 18 -4.35 -3.95 -2.91
N SER A 19 -3.20 -4.20 -2.27
CA SER A 19 -2.53 -3.17 -1.46
C SER A 19 -1.97 -2.03 -2.30
N GLN A 20 -1.49 -2.31 -3.52
CA GLN A 20 -1.01 -1.28 -4.45
C GLN A 20 -2.18 -0.42 -4.94
N LEU A 21 -3.28 -1.07 -5.31
CA LEU A 21 -4.51 -0.38 -5.72
C LEU A 21 -5.06 0.50 -4.60
N GLY A 22 -5.11 -0.01 -3.36
CA GLY A 22 -5.59 0.73 -2.20
C GLY A 22 -4.75 1.97 -1.91
N ALA A 23 -3.42 1.84 -1.94
CA ALA A 23 -2.51 2.96 -1.74
C ALA A 23 -2.66 4.03 -2.85
N ALA A 24 -2.66 3.61 -4.12
CA ALA A 24 -2.84 4.54 -5.24
C ALA A 24 -4.19 5.27 -5.20
N LEU A 25 -5.28 4.57 -4.86
CA LEU A 25 -6.59 5.20 -4.70
C LEU A 25 -6.60 6.23 -3.57
N LEU A 26 -5.93 5.94 -2.45
CA LEU A 26 -5.83 6.90 -1.35
C LEU A 26 -5.04 8.13 -1.78
N GLU A 27 -3.88 7.96 -2.42
CA GLU A 27 -3.08 9.08 -2.96
C GLU A 27 -3.93 9.97 -3.87
N HIS A 28 -4.69 9.37 -4.79
CA HIS A 28 -5.54 10.09 -5.73
C HIS A 28 -6.69 10.88 -5.07
N LEU A 29 -7.37 10.27 -4.09
CA LEU A 29 -8.58 10.85 -3.49
C LEU A 29 -8.28 11.75 -2.29
N ALA A 30 -7.19 11.48 -1.57
CA ALA A 30 -6.84 12.19 -0.35
C ALA A 30 -5.95 13.42 -0.58
N GLY A 31 -5.15 13.43 -1.65
CA GLY A 31 -4.07 14.41 -1.80
C GLY A 31 -3.16 14.39 -0.56
N ASP A 32 -2.74 15.57 -0.10
CA ASP A 32 -1.77 15.72 0.99
C ASP A 32 -2.32 15.44 2.41
N ARG A 33 -3.58 14.99 2.51
CA ARG A 33 -4.23 14.70 3.80
C ARG A 33 -3.73 13.41 4.45
N PHE A 34 -3.17 12.49 3.66
CA PHE A 34 -2.63 11.21 4.12
C PHE A 34 -1.39 10.82 3.32
N THR A 35 -0.46 10.13 3.97
CA THR A 35 0.62 9.42 3.29
C THR A 35 0.18 7.96 3.11
N ALA A 36 0.06 7.50 1.87
CA ALA A 36 -0.26 6.10 1.60
C ALA A 36 1.01 5.27 1.41
N THR A 37 1.06 4.08 2.00
CA THR A 37 2.11 3.09 1.77
C THR A 37 1.49 1.71 1.63
N SER A 38 2.25 0.77 1.06
CA SER A 38 1.79 -0.60 0.90
C SER A 38 2.90 -1.61 1.13
N ALA A 39 2.51 -2.79 1.62
CA ALA A 39 3.41 -3.91 1.84
C ALA A 39 2.69 -5.26 1.63
N GLY A 40 3.40 -6.36 1.83
CA GLY A 40 2.81 -7.69 1.79
C GLY A 40 3.61 -8.77 2.51
N LEU A 41 2.97 -9.91 2.78
CA LEU A 41 3.58 -10.99 3.55
C LEU A 41 4.56 -11.85 2.74
N SER A 42 4.28 -12.04 1.45
CA SER A 42 5.09 -12.82 0.52
C SER A 42 5.15 -12.06 -0.82
N PRO A 43 6.00 -11.02 -0.93
CA PRO A 43 6.03 -10.13 -2.09
C PRO A 43 6.21 -10.87 -3.42
N ALA A 44 5.53 -10.40 -4.47
CA ALA A 44 5.82 -10.84 -5.84
C ALA A 44 7.07 -10.12 -6.39
N GLY A 45 7.50 -10.50 -7.60
CA GLY A 45 8.63 -9.82 -8.27
C GLY A 45 8.28 -8.45 -8.83
N GLU A 46 7.00 -8.21 -9.16
CA GLU A 46 6.54 -6.98 -9.81
C GLU A 46 5.06 -6.70 -9.47
N VAL A 47 4.62 -5.47 -9.72
CA VAL A 47 3.20 -5.10 -9.63
C VAL A 47 2.41 -5.85 -10.69
N ASN A 48 1.20 -6.30 -10.34
CA ASN A 48 0.31 -6.97 -11.27
C ASN A 48 -0.06 -6.00 -12.42
N PRO A 49 0.21 -6.36 -13.69
CA PRO A 49 -0.06 -5.48 -14.83
C PRO A 49 -1.52 -5.01 -14.94
N ALA A 50 -2.47 -5.84 -14.54
CA ALA A 50 -3.88 -5.46 -14.53
C ALA A 50 -4.17 -4.36 -13.50
N VAL A 51 -3.51 -4.40 -12.34
CA VAL A 51 -3.65 -3.35 -11.32
C VAL A 51 -2.96 -2.07 -11.76
N ALA A 52 -1.78 -2.16 -12.38
CA ALA A 52 -1.12 -0.99 -12.97
C ALA A 52 -2.00 -0.34 -14.04
N ALA A 53 -2.62 -1.12 -14.93
CA ALA A 53 -3.55 -0.61 -15.94
C ALA A 53 -4.77 0.09 -15.31
N THR A 54 -5.37 -0.50 -14.28
CA THR A 54 -6.49 0.14 -13.56
C THR A 54 -6.08 1.46 -12.89
N VAL A 55 -4.88 1.51 -12.30
CA VAL A 55 -4.38 2.73 -11.68
C VAL A 55 -4.03 3.81 -12.72
N ALA A 56 -3.59 3.42 -13.92
CA ALA A 56 -3.35 4.33 -15.03
C ALA A 56 -4.63 5.06 -15.50
N GLU A 57 -5.80 4.45 -15.36
CA GLU A 57 -7.10 5.12 -15.63
C GLU A 57 -7.33 6.34 -14.71
N LEU A 58 -6.66 6.39 -13.57
CA LEU A 58 -6.69 7.51 -12.62
C LEU A 58 -5.58 8.56 -12.88
N GLY A 59 -4.79 8.39 -13.95
CA GLY A 59 -3.68 9.27 -14.30
C GLY A 59 -2.40 9.06 -13.46
N MET A 60 -2.25 7.91 -12.81
CA MET A 60 -1.07 7.55 -12.03
C MET A 60 -0.34 6.35 -12.64
N ASP A 61 0.98 6.33 -12.54
CA ASP A 61 1.80 5.18 -12.94
C ASP A 61 2.41 4.52 -11.69
N ILE A 62 2.24 3.20 -11.61
CA ILE A 62 2.75 2.38 -10.51
C ILE A 62 3.61 1.21 -11.00
N THR A 63 3.95 1.18 -12.29
CA THR A 63 4.73 0.10 -12.90
C THR A 63 6.13 -0.02 -12.29
N ASP A 64 6.72 1.10 -11.86
CA ASP A 64 8.02 1.16 -11.20
C ASP A 64 7.98 0.86 -9.69
N ARG A 65 6.80 0.62 -9.10
CA ARG A 65 6.72 0.26 -7.67
C ARG A 65 7.26 -1.16 -7.48
N VAL A 66 8.08 -1.35 -6.46
CA VAL A 66 8.65 -2.65 -6.13
C VAL A 66 7.85 -3.29 -4.99
N PRO A 67 7.21 -4.47 -5.20
CA PRO A 67 6.57 -5.18 -4.12
C PRO A 67 7.56 -5.48 -2.99
N ARG A 68 7.20 -5.17 -1.75
CA ARG A 68 8.06 -5.34 -0.58
C ARG A 68 7.38 -6.04 0.59
N ALA A 69 8.21 -6.64 1.44
CA ALA A 69 7.74 -7.28 2.65
C ALA A 69 7.23 -6.24 3.65
N VAL A 70 6.21 -6.59 4.43
CA VAL A 70 5.83 -5.83 5.63
C VAL A 70 6.81 -6.14 6.75
N THR A 71 7.20 -5.10 7.49
CA THR A 71 8.06 -5.20 8.68
C THR A 71 7.29 -4.80 9.94
N SER A 72 7.83 -5.07 11.12
CA SER A 72 7.29 -4.54 12.38
C SER A 72 7.36 -3.01 12.42
N GLU A 73 8.43 -2.42 11.89
CA GLU A 73 8.60 -0.96 11.79
C GLU A 73 7.48 -0.31 10.94
N ASP A 74 7.03 -0.95 9.86
CA ASP A 74 5.87 -0.47 9.10
C ASP A 74 4.61 -0.38 9.98
N LEU A 75 4.41 -1.34 10.89
CA LEU A 75 3.26 -1.38 11.79
C LEU A 75 3.38 -0.34 12.91
N ASP A 76 4.58 -0.13 13.44
CA ASP A 76 4.85 0.85 14.49
C ASP A 76 4.72 2.29 13.98
N THR A 77 5.02 2.52 12.70
CA THR A 77 5.01 3.87 12.08
C THR A 77 3.68 4.25 11.47
N ALA A 78 2.82 3.29 11.13
CA ALA A 78 1.52 3.57 10.52
C ALA A 78 0.47 3.99 11.55
N ASP A 79 -0.24 5.09 11.29
CA ASP A 79 -1.40 5.50 12.09
C ASP A 79 -2.62 4.62 11.83
N VAL A 80 -2.74 4.08 10.61
CA VAL A 80 -3.83 3.20 10.19
C VAL A 80 -3.27 2.03 9.39
N VAL A 81 -3.63 0.81 9.79
CA VAL A 81 -3.31 -0.43 9.05
C VAL A 81 -4.56 -1.02 8.42
N VAL A 82 -4.53 -1.25 7.11
CA VAL A 82 -5.64 -1.81 6.33
C VAL A 82 -5.24 -3.19 5.79
N LEU A 83 -5.85 -4.23 6.37
CA LEU A 83 -5.65 -5.62 5.94
C LEU A 83 -6.63 -5.99 4.83
N MET A 84 -6.09 -6.35 3.66
CA MET A 84 -6.89 -6.63 2.45
C MET A 84 -7.07 -8.12 2.15
N LYS A 85 -7.17 -8.94 3.19
CA LYS A 85 -7.55 -10.38 3.17
C LYS A 85 -7.76 -10.86 4.62
N PRO A 86 -8.75 -11.73 4.91
CA PRO A 86 -8.84 -12.40 6.20
C PRO A 86 -7.65 -13.34 6.47
N GLY A 87 -7.21 -13.43 7.72
CA GLY A 87 -6.18 -14.38 8.14
C GLY A 87 -4.77 -14.04 7.62
N LEU A 88 -4.43 -12.76 7.55
CA LEU A 88 -3.05 -12.32 7.36
C LEU A 88 -2.37 -12.27 8.73
N ASP A 89 -1.37 -13.12 8.93
CA ASP A 89 -0.52 -13.09 10.12
C ASP A 89 0.56 -12.02 9.93
N LEU A 90 0.45 -10.95 10.70
CA LEU A 90 1.40 -9.84 10.67
C LEU A 90 2.67 -10.19 11.47
N PRO A 91 3.83 -9.63 11.11
CA PRO A 91 5.01 -9.73 11.94
C PRO A 91 4.72 -9.12 13.32
N SER A 92 5.18 -9.82 14.36
CA SER A 92 5.14 -9.38 15.76
C SER A 92 6.26 -8.41 16.11
#